data_AF-A0A4D4MUT1-F1
#
_entry.id   AF-A0A4D4MUT1-F1
#
_cell.length_a   1.000
_cell.length_b   1.000
_cell.length_c   1.000
_cell.angle_alpha   90.00
_cell.angle_beta   90.00
_cell.angle_gamma   90.00
#
_symmetry.space_group_name_H-M   'P 1'
#
loop_
_entity.id
_entity.type
_entity.pdbx_description
1 polymer ?
#
loop_
_entity_poly.entity_id
_entity_poly.type
_entity_poly.pdbx_seq_one_letter_code
_entity_poly.pdbx_strand_id
1 'polypeptide(L)'
;MSTYTARLGGRTHSFPSLAALLAAASPERSGDRLAGLAADSAEARVAARWALAEVPLARFLAEPVIPYEDDDVTRLIVDTHDARAFAPVAGLCVGEFREWLLSDAADAGSLAALAPGLTPEMVAAVSKLMGNADLVAVARKARVVTAFRSTIGLPGRLATRLQPNHPTDDPAGVAAALLDGLLLGSGDAVIGINPATDSPKAVRDLLELLDGVIRRYAIPTQSCVLCHVTTSIDLMERGAPVDLVFQSIAGTQAANASFGVTLGLLDEAYDAARGLGRGRPGRTRCTSRRARAAPCRRTRTTGWTSRRSRHGRTRWPAATTRSSSTRSSASSARSTCTTAGRSCGPRWRTTSAASCSACRWAWTSATRTTPTRTTTTSRRC
;
A
#
# COMPACT_ATOMS: atom_id res chain seq x y z
N MET A 1 8.45 -26.70 -10.03
CA MET A 1 7.55 -25.52 -10.11
C MET A 1 6.18 -26.00 -10.55
N SER A 2 5.12 -25.56 -9.88
CA SER A 2 3.74 -25.95 -10.20
C SER A 2 3.30 -25.24 -11.49
N THR A 3 2.78 -25.97 -12.47
CA THR A 3 2.13 -25.38 -13.65
C THR A 3 0.62 -25.45 -13.48
N TYR A 4 -0.06 -24.34 -13.69
CA TYR A 4 -1.52 -24.24 -13.59
C TYR A 4 -2.13 -24.28 -14.99
N THR A 5 -3.22 -25.02 -15.19
CA THR A 5 -3.83 -25.17 -16.51
C THR A 5 -5.34 -25.01 -16.46
N ALA A 6 -5.92 -24.54 -17.56
CA ALA A 6 -7.37 -24.51 -17.77
C ALA A 6 -7.68 -24.83 -19.23
N ARG A 7 -8.77 -25.58 -19.47
CA ARG A 7 -9.27 -25.88 -20.81
C ARG A 7 -10.53 -25.04 -21.07
N LEU A 8 -10.45 -24.15 -22.05
CA LEU A 8 -11.54 -23.26 -22.45
C LEU A 8 -11.61 -23.20 -23.98
N GLY A 9 -12.80 -23.30 -24.57
CA GLY A 9 -12.98 -23.18 -26.03
C GLY A 9 -12.19 -24.22 -26.86
N GLY A 10 -11.92 -25.41 -26.29
CA GLY A 10 -11.11 -26.44 -26.93
C GLY A 10 -9.59 -26.21 -26.86
N ARG A 11 -9.13 -25.09 -26.30
CA ARG A 11 -7.72 -24.75 -26.12
C ARG A 11 -7.29 -25.00 -24.67
N THR A 12 -6.07 -25.46 -24.48
CA THR A 12 -5.43 -25.56 -23.15
C THR A 12 -4.56 -24.33 -22.93
N HIS A 13 -4.87 -23.57 -21.88
CA HIS A 13 -4.05 -22.47 -21.40
C HIS A 13 -3.18 -22.98 -20.25
N SER A 14 -1.92 -22.58 -20.22
CA SER A 14 -0.96 -22.94 -19.17
C SER A 14 -0.31 -21.70 -18.58
N PHE A 15 -0.12 -21.69 -17.27
CA PHE A 15 0.48 -20.61 -16.50
C PHE A 15 1.66 -21.19 -15.70
N PRO A 16 2.88 -20.70 -15.92
CA PRO A 16 4.10 -21.36 -15.44
C PRO A 16 4.33 -21.25 -13.93
N SER A 17 3.60 -20.37 -13.24
CA SER A 17 3.70 -20.15 -11.79
C SER A 17 2.44 -19.52 -11.23
N LEU A 18 2.29 -19.53 -9.91
CA LEU A 18 1.19 -18.83 -9.24
C LEU A 18 1.22 -17.32 -9.50
N ALA A 19 2.41 -16.73 -9.57
CA ALA A 19 2.58 -15.31 -9.91
C ALA A 19 2.05 -15.00 -11.32
N ALA A 20 2.37 -15.84 -12.32
CA ALA A 20 1.89 -15.67 -13.69
C ALA A 20 0.37 -15.85 -13.78
N LEU A 21 -0.19 -16.81 -13.04
CA LEU A 21 -1.64 -17.02 -12.94
C LEU A 21 -2.36 -15.81 -12.33
N LEU A 22 -1.86 -15.30 -11.20
CA LEU A 22 -2.40 -14.11 -10.54
C LEU A 22 -2.34 -12.87 -11.43
N ALA A 23 -1.26 -12.71 -12.19
CA ALA A 23 -1.09 -11.62 -13.14
C ALA A 23 -2.15 -11.70 -14.26
N ALA A 24 -2.23 -12.85 -14.94
CA ALA A 24 -3.16 -13.08 -16.04
C ALA A 24 -4.65 -13.01 -15.64
N ALA A 25 -5.00 -13.38 -14.41
CA ALA A 25 -6.38 -13.32 -13.91
C ALA A 25 -6.88 -11.88 -13.62
N SER A 26 -5.97 -10.90 -13.53
CA SER A 26 -6.31 -9.50 -13.24
C SER A 26 -7.25 -8.90 -14.29
N PRO A 27 -8.19 -8.02 -13.90
CA PRO A 27 -8.85 -7.14 -14.86
C PRO A 27 -7.82 -6.36 -15.67
N GLU A 28 -8.19 -5.98 -16.90
CA GLU A 28 -7.31 -5.25 -17.80
C GLU A 28 -6.83 -3.93 -17.20
N ARG A 29 -5.51 -3.74 -17.10
CA ARG A 29 -4.88 -2.55 -16.50
C ARG A 29 -3.68 -2.13 -17.34
N SER A 30 -3.55 -0.83 -17.60
CA SER A 30 -2.45 -0.28 -18.40
C SER A 30 -1.07 -0.54 -17.79
N GLY A 31 -0.96 -0.50 -16.46
CA GLY A 31 0.28 -0.82 -15.73
C GLY A 31 0.73 -2.26 -15.96
N ASP A 32 -0.19 -3.21 -15.82
CA ASP A 32 0.09 -4.65 -16.02
C ASP A 32 0.47 -4.94 -17.48
N ARG A 33 -0.17 -4.27 -18.46
CA ARG A 33 0.25 -4.35 -19.87
C ARG A 33 1.67 -3.83 -20.09
N LEU A 34 1.99 -2.65 -19.54
CA LEU A 34 3.31 -2.04 -19.69
C LEU A 34 4.41 -2.88 -19.05
N ALA A 35 4.09 -3.58 -17.97
CA ALA A 35 4.99 -4.50 -17.29
C ALA A 35 5.08 -5.90 -17.96
N GLY A 36 4.30 -6.15 -19.02
CA GLY A 36 4.25 -7.46 -19.68
C GLY A 36 3.58 -8.57 -18.85
N LEU A 37 2.72 -8.20 -17.89
CA LEU A 37 2.07 -9.10 -16.94
C LEU A 37 0.60 -9.40 -17.30
N ALA A 38 -0.04 -8.53 -18.07
CA ALA A 38 -1.43 -8.71 -18.47
C ALA A 38 -1.61 -9.94 -19.37
N ALA A 39 -2.77 -10.59 -19.28
CA ALA A 39 -3.12 -11.65 -20.22
C ALA A 39 -3.19 -11.14 -21.67
N ASP A 40 -2.72 -11.96 -22.61
CA ASP A 40 -2.66 -11.63 -24.04
C ASP A 40 -4.04 -11.38 -24.66
N SER A 41 -5.09 -11.98 -24.09
CA SER A 41 -6.46 -11.86 -24.57
C SER A 41 -7.50 -11.96 -23.46
N ALA A 42 -8.73 -11.56 -23.77
CA ALA A 42 -9.87 -11.75 -22.85
C ALA A 42 -10.13 -13.23 -22.56
N GLU A 43 -10.00 -14.11 -23.57
CA GLU A 43 -10.12 -15.56 -23.42
C GLU A 43 -9.06 -16.10 -22.45
N ALA A 44 -7.79 -15.73 -22.63
CA ALA A 44 -6.70 -16.16 -21.75
C ALA A 44 -6.91 -15.70 -20.30
N ARG A 45 -7.46 -14.50 -20.09
CA ARG A 45 -7.83 -14.01 -18.76
C ARG A 45 -8.97 -14.80 -18.12
N VAL A 46 -9.99 -15.17 -18.89
CA VAL A 46 -11.08 -16.03 -18.38
C VAL A 46 -10.54 -17.40 -18.02
N ALA A 47 -9.69 -17.99 -18.87
CA ALA A 47 -9.01 -19.25 -18.57
C ALA A 47 -8.13 -19.15 -17.31
N ALA A 48 -7.42 -18.03 -17.11
CA ALA A 48 -6.66 -17.77 -15.89
C ALA A 48 -7.55 -17.69 -14.65
N ARG A 49 -8.72 -17.07 -14.74
CA ARG A 49 -9.68 -17.01 -13.63
C ARG A 49 -10.28 -18.37 -13.30
N TRP A 50 -10.55 -19.20 -14.30
CA TRP A 50 -10.96 -20.59 -14.09
C TRP A 50 -9.87 -21.41 -13.40
N ALA A 51 -8.63 -21.35 -13.90
CA ALA A 51 -7.50 -22.01 -13.23
C ALA A 51 -7.29 -21.48 -11.79
N LEU A 52 -7.44 -20.16 -11.57
CA LEU A 52 -7.28 -19.55 -10.25
C LEU A 52 -8.39 -19.97 -9.28
N ALA A 53 -9.62 -20.15 -9.75
CA ALA A 53 -10.73 -20.60 -8.91
C ALA A 53 -10.44 -21.96 -8.26
N GLU A 54 -9.76 -22.86 -8.96
CA GLU A 54 -9.42 -24.21 -8.48
C GLU A 54 -8.17 -24.26 -7.58
N VAL A 55 -7.46 -23.15 -7.37
CA VAL A 55 -6.26 -23.14 -6.53
C VAL A 55 -6.65 -23.28 -5.05
N PRO A 56 -6.13 -24.27 -4.30
CA PRO A 56 -6.37 -24.36 -2.86
C PRO A 56 -5.79 -23.14 -2.12
N LEU A 57 -6.50 -22.57 -1.15
CA LEU A 57 -5.99 -21.43 -0.38
C LEU A 57 -4.65 -21.75 0.30
N ALA A 58 -4.48 -22.98 0.82
CA ALA A 58 -3.22 -23.41 1.42
C ALA A 58 -2.02 -23.37 0.45
N ARG A 59 -2.24 -23.27 -0.87
CA ARG A 59 -1.16 -23.11 -1.85
C ARG A 59 -0.38 -21.81 -1.69
N PHE A 60 -1.05 -20.73 -1.30
CA PHE A 60 -0.41 -19.43 -1.11
C PHE A 60 0.59 -19.42 0.07
N LEU A 61 0.47 -20.37 1.01
CA LEU A 61 1.44 -20.55 2.10
C LEU A 61 2.66 -21.38 1.68
N ALA A 62 2.48 -22.27 0.70
CA ALA A 62 3.53 -23.18 0.24
C ALA A 62 4.32 -22.63 -0.96
N GLU A 63 3.73 -21.73 -1.75
CA GLU A 63 4.31 -21.12 -2.93
C GLU A 63 4.14 -19.59 -2.84
N PRO A 64 4.91 -18.90 -1.98
CA PRO A 64 4.82 -17.44 -1.90
C PRO A 64 5.28 -16.81 -3.22
N VAL A 65 4.66 -15.68 -3.60
CA VAL A 65 4.93 -15.00 -4.88
C VAL A 65 6.37 -14.49 -4.96
N ILE A 66 6.95 -14.13 -3.81
CA ILE A 66 8.36 -13.83 -3.63
C ILE A 66 8.89 -14.81 -2.56
N PRO A 67 10.08 -15.43 -2.72
CA PRO A 67 10.61 -16.35 -1.72
C PRO A 67 10.78 -15.70 -0.34
N TYR A 68 10.52 -16.47 0.72
CA TYR A 68 10.60 -16.02 2.10
C TYR A 68 11.99 -15.50 2.48
N GLU A 69 13.03 -16.14 1.95
CA GLU A 69 14.43 -15.83 2.20
C GLU A 69 14.83 -14.48 1.58
N ASP A 70 14.14 -14.07 0.51
CA ASP A 70 14.52 -12.92 -0.31
C ASP A 70 13.83 -11.61 0.11
N ASP A 71 12.77 -11.67 0.94
CA ASP A 71 11.88 -10.53 1.15
C ASP A 71 11.29 -10.44 2.57
N ASP A 72 11.62 -9.35 3.29
CA ASP A 72 11.15 -9.11 4.67
C ASP A 72 9.64 -8.89 4.80
N VAL A 73 8.97 -8.40 3.75
CA VAL A 73 7.51 -8.24 3.73
C VAL A 73 6.84 -9.61 3.65
N THR A 74 7.38 -10.51 2.83
CA THR A 74 6.95 -11.91 2.76
C THR A 74 7.16 -12.61 4.09
N ARG A 75 8.33 -12.42 4.73
CA ARG A 75 8.57 -12.95 6.09
C ARG A 75 7.55 -12.44 7.08
N LEU A 76 7.30 -11.13 7.10
CA LEU A 76 6.28 -10.53 7.97
C LEU A 76 4.90 -11.16 7.74
N ILE A 77 4.48 -11.35 6.49
CA ILE A 77 3.20 -11.96 6.15
C ILE A 77 3.12 -13.41 6.66
N VAL A 78 4.14 -14.21 6.37
CA VAL A 78 4.18 -15.64 6.73
C VAL A 78 4.30 -15.82 8.25
N ASP A 79 5.18 -15.07 8.91
CA ASP A 79 5.45 -15.19 10.35
C ASP A 79 4.28 -14.70 11.21
N THR A 80 3.39 -13.86 10.65
CA THR A 80 2.21 -13.35 11.36
C THR A 80 0.91 -14.08 11.01
N HIS A 81 0.97 -15.05 10.10
CA HIS A 81 -0.18 -15.87 9.72
C HIS A 81 -0.64 -16.77 10.89
N ASP A 82 -1.92 -16.70 11.24
CA ASP A 82 -2.53 -17.54 12.28
C ASP A 82 -3.24 -18.76 11.68
N ALA A 83 -2.61 -19.93 11.81
CA ALA A 83 -3.16 -21.19 11.30
C ALA A 83 -4.50 -21.59 11.94
N ARG A 84 -4.78 -21.18 13.18
CA ARG A 84 -6.07 -21.47 13.83
C ARG A 84 -7.17 -20.57 13.28
N ALA A 85 -6.85 -19.31 13.04
CA ALA A 85 -7.77 -18.39 12.36
C ALA A 85 -8.08 -18.84 10.93
N PHE A 86 -7.09 -19.41 10.23
CA PHE A 86 -7.24 -19.92 8.86
C PHE A 86 -8.05 -21.22 8.75
N ALA A 87 -8.03 -22.06 9.79
CA ALA A 87 -8.63 -23.40 9.78
C ALA A 87 -10.05 -23.50 9.18
N PRO A 88 -11.00 -22.56 9.44
CA PRO A 88 -12.36 -22.65 8.88
C PRO A 88 -12.43 -22.64 7.35
N VAL A 89 -11.43 -22.06 6.67
CA VAL A 89 -11.39 -21.96 5.20
C VAL A 89 -10.22 -22.70 4.59
N ALA A 90 -9.39 -23.39 5.39
CA ALA A 90 -8.14 -23.99 4.94
C ALA A 90 -8.32 -25.06 3.85
N GLY A 91 -9.47 -25.73 3.84
CA GLY A 91 -9.84 -26.74 2.84
C GLY A 91 -10.40 -26.18 1.54
N LEU A 92 -10.67 -24.88 1.46
CA LEU A 92 -11.32 -24.27 0.30
C LEU A 92 -10.33 -23.92 -0.82
N CYS A 93 -10.80 -23.99 -2.06
CA CYS A 93 -10.17 -23.30 -3.19
C CYS A 93 -10.57 -21.81 -3.24
N VAL A 94 -9.90 -21.01 -4.08
CA VAL A 94 -10.20 -19.57 -4.22
C VAL A 94 -11.64 -19.34 -4.65
N GLY A 95 -12.18 -20.19 -5.53
CA GLY A 95 -13.58 -20.13 -5.98
C GLY A 95 -14.56 -20.38 -4.84
N GLU A 96 -14.37 -21.46 -4.08
CA GLU A 96 -15.17 -21.77 -2.90
C GLU A 96 -15.06 -20.68 -1.82
N PHE A 97 -13.87 -20.09 -1.65
CA PHE A 97 -13.68 -18.97 -0.74
C PHE A 97 -14.46 -17.72 -1.17
N ARG A 98 -14.55 -17.44 -2.49
CA ARG A 98 -15.43 -16.38 -3.01
C ARG A 98 -16.88 -16.64 -2.60
N GLU A 99 -17.37 -17.86 -2.79
CA GLU A 99 -18.76 -18.21 -2.43
C GLU A 99 -18.99 -18.11 -0.93
N TRP A 100 -18.03 -18.56 -0.11
CA TRP A 100 -18.08 -18.41 1.34
C TRP A 100 -18.19 -16.93 1.76
N LEU A 101 -17.37 -16.04 1.18
CA LEU A 101 -17.41 -14.59 1.45
C LEU A 101 -18.77 -13.96 1.06
N LEU A 102 -19.40 -14.46 0.01
CA LEU A 102 -20.71 -13.98 -0.44
C LEU A 102 -21.87 -14.52 0.41
N SER A 103 -21.70 -15.67 1.05
CA SER A 103 -22.69 -16.30 1.93
C SER A 103 -22.95 -15.53 3.24
N ASP A 104 -24.01 -15.91 3.95
CA ASP A 104 -24.35 -15.37 5.28
C ASP A 104 -23.38 -15.82 6.38
N ALA A 105 -22.59 -16.88 6.15
CA ALA A 105 -21.58 -17.35 7.11
C ALA A 105 -20.42 -16.35 7.28
N ALA A 106 -20.17 -15.50 6.28
CA ALA A 106 -19.15 -14.47 6.28
C ALA A 106 -19.66 -13.15 6.88
N ASP A 107 -20.10 -13.17 8.14
CA ASP A 107 -20.48 -11.96 8.88
C ASP A 107 -19.27 -11.17 9.42
N ALA A 108 -19.54 -10.01 10.04
CA ALA A 108 -18.47 -9.15 10.57
C ALA A 108 -17.61 -9.83 11.64
N GLY A 109 -18.19 -10.71 12.45
CA GLY A 109 -17.50 -11.44 13.52
C GLY A 109 -16.61 -12.54 12.96
N SER A 110 -17.15 -13.35 12.05
CA SER A 110 -16.39 -14.43 11.40
C SER A 110 -15.25 -13.88 10.54
N LEU A 111 -15.46 -12.80 9.80
CA LEU A 111 -14.41 -12.12 9.03
C LEU A 111 -13.32 -11.54 9.93
N ALA A 112 -13.68 -10.94 11.07
CA ALA A 112 -12.71 -10.42 12.02
C ALA A 112 -11.86 -11.54 12.66
N ALA A 113 -12.46 -12.69 12.94
CA ALA A 113 -11.78 -13.87 13.46
C ALA A 113 -10.88 -14.53 12.41
N LEU A 114 -11.30 -14.54 11.14
CA LEU A 114 -10.56 -15.13 10.02
C LEU A 114 -9.38 -14.27 9.56
N ALA A 115 -9.47 -12.94 9.65
CA ALA A 115 -8.49 -12.02 9.06
C ALA A 115 -7.00 -12.32 9.36
N PRO A 116 -6.59 -12.73 10.59
CA PRO A 116 -5.20 -13.08 10.87
C PRO A 116 -4.70 -14.36 10.16
N GLY A 117 -5.62 -15.20 9.68
CA GLY A 117 -5.31 -16.42 8.92
C GLY A 117 -5.33 -16.23 7.41
N LEU A 118 -5.44 -15.01 6.89
CA LEU A 118 -5.42 -14.76 5.44
C LEU A 118 -4.14 -14.04 5.06
N THR A 119 -3.44 -14.55 4.03
CA THR A 119 -2.32 -13.80 3.42
C THR A 119 -2.84 -12.80 2.39
N PRO A 120 -2.05 -11.77 2.04
CA PRO A 120 -2.45 -10.84 1.02
C PRO A 120 -2.70 -11.44 -0.35
N GLU A 121 -1.97 -12.50 -0.71
CA GLU A 121 -2.10 -13.21 -1.97
C GLU A 121 -3.45 -13.96 -2.04
N MET A 122 -3.92 -14.56 -0.95
CA MET A 122 -5.25 -15.19 -0.88
C MET A 122 -6.36 -14.16 -1.14
N VAL A 123 -6.28 -13.01 -0.48
CA VAL A 123 -7.26 -11.92 -0.64
C VAL A 123 -7.18 -11.30 -2.04
N ALA A 124 -5.97 -11.15 -2.59
CA ALA A 124 -5.79 -10.70 -3.96
C ALA A 124 -6.37 -11.70 -4.97
N ALA A 125 -6.14 -13.00 -4.78
CA ALA A 125 -6.66 -14.07 -5.63
C ALA A 125 -8.18 -14.04 -5.71
N VAL A 126 -8.86 -14.03 -4.56
CA VAL A 126 -10.33 -14.05 -4.53
C VAL A 126 -10.93 -12.76 -5.11
N SER A 127 -10.30 -11.61 -4.89
CA SER A 127 -10.76 -10.33 -5.47
C SER A 127 -10.72 -10.30 -7.00
N LYS A 128 -9.80 -11.05 -7.63
CA LYS A 128 -9.69 -11.15 -9.09
C LYS A 128 -10.83 -11.95 -9.71
N LEU A 129 -11.54 -12.76 -8.92
CA LEU A 129 -12.71 -13.54 -9.32
C LEU A 129 -14.03 -12.80 -9.09
N MET A 130 -14.00 -11.64 -8.45
CA MET A 130 -15.19 -10.88 -8.06
C MET A 130 -15.52 -9.76 -9.04
N GLY A 131 -16.81 -9.60 -9.33
CA GLY A 131 -17.33 -8.39 -9.98
C GLY A 131 -17.44 -7.22 -8.99
N ASN A 132 -17.76 -6.02 -9.50
CA ASN A 132 -17.89 -4.83 -8.65
C ASN A 132 -18.96 -4.99 -7.55
N ALA A 133 -20.09 -5.63 -7.87
CA ALA A 133 -21.16 -5.87 -6.90
C ALA A 133 -20.70 -6.80 -5.77
N ASP A 134 -20.02 -7.90 -6.11
CA ASP A 134 -19.43 -8.83 -5.14
C ASP A 134 -18.43 -8.12 -4.23
N LEU A 135 -17.52 -7.32 -4.80
CA LEU A 135 -16.52 -6.56 -4.04
C LEU A 135 -17.18 -5.61 -3.04
N VAL A 136 -18.24 -4.88 -3.45
CA VAL A 136 -19.00 -3.99 -2.56
C VAL A 136 -19.74 -4.78 -1.49
N ALA A 137 -20.38 -5.89 -1.85
CA ALA A 137 -21.15 -6.73 -0.94
C ALA A 137 -20.26 -7.33 0.15
N VAL A 138 -19.10 -7.90 -0.22
CA VAL A 138 -18.13 -8.48 0.71
C VAL A 138 -17.48 -7.39 1.58
N ALA A 139 -17.05 -6.28 0.98
CA ALA A 139 -16.41 -5.18 1.71
C ALA A 139 -17.35 -4.57 2.78
N ARG A 140 -18.67 -4.52 2.52
CA ARG A 140 -19.66 -4.03 3.50
C ARG A 140 -19.75 -4.91 4.76
N LYS A 141 -19.46 -6.21 4.65
CA LYS A 141 -19.47 -7.14 5.79
C LYS A 141 -18.22 -6.97 6.67
N ALA A 142 -17.08 -6.65 6.07
CA ALA A 142 -15.81 -6.43 6.77
C ALA A 142 -15.80 -5.11 7.56
N ARG A 143 -15.95 -5.19 8.89
CA ARG A 143 -15.96 -4.01 9.78
C ARG A 143 -14.60 -3.82 10.46
N VAL A 144 -13.93 -2.70 10.17
CA VAL A 144 -12.64 -2.34 10.78
C VAL A 144 -12.79 -1.00 11.50
N VAL A 145 -12.71 -1.03 12.83
CA VAL A 145 -12.83 0.15 13.69
C VAL A 145 -11.49 0.41 14.37
N THR A 146 -10.95 1.62 14.20
CA THR A 146 -9.72 2.07 14.87
C THR A 146 -9.95 3.38 15.60
N ALA A 147 -9.10 3.68 16.58
CA ALA A 147 -9.24 4.86 17.42
C ALA A 147 -7.90 5.47 17.79
N PHE A 148 -7.88 6.80 17.83
CA PHE A 148 -6.81 7.64 18.34
C PHE A 148 -7.41 8.78 19.18
N ARG A 149 -7.57 10.00 18.63
CA ARG A 149 -8.34 11.10 19.25
C ARG A 149 -9.82 11.03 18.89
N SER A 150 -10.13 10.58 17.68
CA SER A 150 -11.47 10.17 17.22
C SER A 150 -11.56 8.65 17.03
N THR A 151 -12.73 8.14 16.64
CA THR A 151 -12.96 6.73 16.28
C THR A 151 -13.47 6.68 14.84
N ILE A 152 -12.79 5.94 13.98
CA ILE A 152 -13.09 5.81 12.55
C ILE A 152 -13.53 4.37 12.23
N GLY A 153 -14.41 4.22 11.22
CA GLY A 153 -14.89 2.92 10.73
C GLY A 153 -16.20 2.42 11.34
N LEU A 154 -16.89 3.23 12.15
CA LEU A 154 -18.21 2.90 12.68
C LEU A 154 -19.29 2.92 11.57
N PRO A 155 -20.29 2.04 11.63
CA PRO A 155 -21.42 2.06 10.69
C PRO A 155 -22.15 3.41 10.65
N GLY A 156 -22.62 3.80 9.47
CA GLY A 156 -23.35 5.06 9.28
C GLY A 156 -22.49 6.32 9.35
N ARG A 157 -21.16 6.20 9.34
CA ARG A 157 -20.23 7.32 9.35
C ARG A 157 -19.29 7.28 8.15
N LEU A 158 -19.08 8.43 7.53
CA LEU A 158 -18.06 8.66 6.52
C LEU A 158 -17.10 9.71 7.05
N ALA A 159 -15.82 9.34 7.14
CA ALA A 159 -14.78 10.23 7.62
C ALA A 159 -13.95 10.76 6.44
N THR A 160 -13.44 11.97 6.57
CA THR A 160 -12.72 12.70 5.53
C THR A 160 -11.38 13.19 6.03
N ARG A 161 -10.39 13.13 5.13
CA ARG A 161 -9.11 13.81 5.35
C ARG A 161 -9.23 15.24 4.87
N LEU A 162 -8.79 16.18 5.70
CA LEU A 162 -8.54 17.56 5.31
C LEU A 162 -7.05 17.71 5.00
N GLN A 163 -6.70 18.07 3.77
CA GLN A 163 -5.31 18.20 3.31
C GLN A 163 -5.06 19.61 2.77
N PRO A 164 -4.77 20.58 3.65
CA PRO A 164 -4.57 21.98 3.27
C PRO A 164 -3.15 22.19 2.73
N ASN A 165 -2.85 21.59 1.59
CA ASN A 165 -1.55 21.76 0.93
C ASN A 165 -1.41 23.15 0.33
N HIS A 166 -0.23 23.74 0.44
CA HIS A 166 0.15 24.97 -0.25
C HIS A 166 1.40 24.71 -1.11
N PRO A 167 1.53 25.27 -2.34
CA PRO A 167 2.67 25.02 -3.22
C PRO A 167 4.06 25.31 -2.62
N THR A 168 4.09 26.17 -1.60
CA THR A 168 5.31 26.59 -0.87
C THR A 168 5.19 26.42 0.63
N ASP A 169 4.17 25.71 1.12
CA ASP A 169 3.86 25.59 2.56
C ASP A 169 3.72 26.93 3.29
N ASP A 170 3.14 27.95 2.63
CA ASP A 170 2.92 29.27 3.24
C ASP A 170 1.91 29.14 4.40
N PRO A 171 2.26 29.57 5.63
CA PRO A 171 1.39 29.40 6.79
C PRO A 171 0.01 30.04 6.63
N ALA A 172 -0.10 31.20 5.97
CA ALA A 172 -1.39 31.88 5.79
C ALA A 172 -2.26 31.13 4.77
N GLY A 173 -1.67 30.67 3.67
CA GLY A 173 -2.36 29.83 2.68
C GLY A 173 -2.84 28.49 3.26
N VAL A 174 -1.98 27.83 4.04
CA VAL A 174 -2.34 26.60 4.77
C VAL A 174 -3.48 26.86 5.76
N ALA A 175 -3.39 27.93 6.56
CA ALA A 175 -4.42 28.27 7.54
C ALA A 175 -5.77 28.60 6.90
N ALA A 176 -5.78 29.28 5.75
CA ALA A 176 -6.99 29.58 5.00
C ALA A 176 -7.68 28.30 4.49
N ALA A 177 -6.93 27.39 3.86
CA ALA A 177 -7.47 26.12 3.38
C ALA A 177 -7.91 25.19 4.53
N LEU A 178 -7.20 25.24 5.66
CA LEU A 178 -7.59 24.54 6.88
C LEU A 178 -8.94 25.04 7.41
N LEU A 179 -9.12 26.35 7.52
CA LEU A 179 -10.37 26.95 7.98
C LEU A 179 -11.54 26.59 7.07
N ASP A 180 -11.37 26.74 5.75
CA ASP A 180 -12.41 26.42 4.76
C ASP A 180 -12.84 24.95 4.87
N GLY A 181 -11.89 24.02 4.94
CA GLY A 181 -12.19 22.61 5.11
C GLY A 181 -12.92 22.26 6.40
N LEU A 182 -12.54 22.90 7.52
CA LEU A 182 -13.21 22.71 8.80
C LEU A 182 -14.66 23.22 8.77
N LEU A 183 -14.92 24.35 8.10
CA LEU A 183 -16.28 24.88 7.92
C LEU A 183 -17.18 23.95 7.09
N LEU A 184 -16.58 23.14 6.21
CA LEU A 184 -17.27 22.08 5.45
C LEU A 184 -17.39 20.75 6.20
N GLY A 185 -16.98 20.70 7.48
CA GLY A 185 -17.01 19.48 8.29
C GLY A 185 -15.94 18.45 7.91
N SER A 186 -14.88 18.86 7.22
CA SER A 186 -13.79 17.98 6.81
C SER A 186 -12.71 17.85 7.90
N GLY A 187 -12.01 16.72 7.90
CA GLY A 187 -10.81 16.52 8.73
C GLY A 187 -11.02 15.68 9.98
N ASP A 188 -12.15 14.98 10.12
CA ASP A 188 -12.44 14.07 11.24
C ASP A 188 -11.61 12.76 11.18
N ALA A 189 -11.15 12.37 9.97
CA ALA A 189 -10.19 11.28 9.80
C ALA A 189 -8.76 11.71 10.15
N VAL A 190 -8.33 12.87 9.64
CA VAL A 190 -7.01 13.49 9.91
C VAL A 190 -6.96 14.86 9.23
N ILE A 191 -6.30 15.82 9.87
CA ILE A 191 -5.84 17.05 9.23
C ILE A 191 -4.38 16.82 8.82
N GLY A 192 -4.15 16.54 7.54
CA GLY A 192 -2.90 15.98 7.05
C GLY A 192 -2.26 16.80 5.93
N ILE A 193 -1.10 17.41 6.14
CA ILE A 193 -0.39 18.20 5.12
C ILE A 193 0.70 17.36 4.44
N ASN A 194 0.74 17.35 3.11
CA ASN A 194 1.90 16.86 2.38
C ASN A 194 2.81 18.06 2.07
N PRO A 195 3.95 18.20 2.78
CA PRO A 195 4.76 19.40 2.67
C PRO A 195 5.43 19.48 1.30
N ALA A 196 5.57 20.69 0.77
CA ALA A 196 6.33 20.99 -0.44
C ALA A 196 7.83 20.73 -0.26
N THR A 197 8.34 20.76 0.97
CA THR A 197 9.74 20.43 1.29
C THR A 197 9.84 19.46 2.47
N ASP A 198 10.83 18.57 2.45
CA ASP A 198 11.11 17.66 3.58
C ASP A 198 12.07 18.29 4.61
N SER A 199 12.01 19.62 4.76
CA SER A 199 12.82 20.34 5.75
C SER A 199 12.29 20.08 7.16
N PRO A 200 13.10 19.57 8.11
CA PRO A 200 12.63 19.32 9.48
C PRO A 200 12.04 20.55 10.15
N LYS A 201 12.59 21.75 9.86
CA LYS A 201 12.04 23.01 10.35
C LYS A 201 10.63 23.26 9.81
N ALA A 202 10.44 23.16 8.48
CA ALA A 202 9.14 23.40 7.86
C ALA A 202 8.09 22.40 8.36
N VAL A 203 8.47 21.12 8.48
CA VAL A 203 7.60 20.08 9.04
C VAL A 203 7.22 20.40 10.50
N ARG A 204 8.17 20.85 11.32
CA ARG A 204 7.92 21.27 12.70
C ARG A 204 6.95 22.46 12.78
N ASP A 205 7.19 23.49 11.97
CA ASP A 205 6.33 24.69 11.93
C ASP A 205 4.88 24.32 11.54
N LEU A 206 4.71 23.41 10.58
CA LEU A 206 3.39 22.88 10.20
C LEU A 206 2.75 22.04 11.31
N LEU A 207 3.51 21.17 11.99
CA LEU A 207 3.02 20.39 13.13
C LEU A 207 2.53 21.29 14.28
N GLU A 208 3.30 22.33 14.60
CA GLU A 208 2.95 23.30 15.65
C GLU A 208 1.72 24.14 15.27
N LEU A 209 1.61 24.55 14.00
CA LEU A 209 0.41 25.24 13.48
C LEU A 209 -0.84 24.36 13.64
N LEU A 210 -0.78 23.11 13.21
CA LEU A 210 -1.91 22.18 13.31
C LEU A 210 -2.28 21.87 14.76
N ASP A 211 -1.30 21.59 15.62
CA ASP A 211 -1.53 21.33 17.05
C ASP A 211 -2.14 22.57 17.74
N GLY A 212 -1.66 23.77 17.41
CA GLY A 212 -2.19 25.04 17.92
C GLY A 212 -3.67 25.22 17.59
N VAL A 213 -4.08 24.99 16.35
CA VAL A 213 -5.49 25.08 15.93
C VAL A 213 -6.33 24.02 16.63
N ILE A 214 -5.89 22.75 16.61
CA ILE A 214 -6.63 21.64 17.22
C ILE A 214 -6.86 21.90 18.71
N ARG A 215 -5.83 22.34 19.45
CA ARG A 215 -5.93 22.63 20.89
C ARG A 215 -6.77 23.87 21.17
N ARG A 216 -6.55 24.97 20.44
CA ARG A 216 -7.28 26.24 20.64
C ARG A 216 -8.79 26.08 20.50
N TYR A 217 -9.22 25.30 19.52
CA TYR A 217 -10.64 25.08 19.23
C TYR A 217 -11.17 23.74 19.75
N ALA A 218 -10.38 22.99 20.53
CA ALA A 218 -10.71 21.67 21.07
C ALA A 218 -11.29 20.71 20.01
N ILE A 219 -10.72 20.72 18.80
CA ILE A 219 -11.22 19.95 17.66
C ILE A 219 -10.95 18.46 17.92
N PRO A 220 -11.96 17.57 17.87
CA PRO A 220 -11.79 16.15 18.17
C PRO A 220 -11.20 15.38 16.98
N THR A 221 -10.00 15.76 16.55
CA THR A 221 -9.26 15.15 15.43
C THR A 221 -7.76 15.07 15.72
N GLN A 222 -7.00 14.52 14.78
CA GLN A 222 -5.56 14.34 14.82
C GLN A 222 -4.86 15.02 13.64
N SER A 223 -3.63 15.46 13.87
CA SER A 223 -2.76 16.00 12.82
C SER A 223 -1.83 14.95 12.21
N CYS A 224 -1.35 15.23 11.00
CA CYS A 224 -0.27 14.49 10.36
C CYS A 224 0.47 15.39 9.37
N VAL A 225 1.80 15.35 9.35
CA VAL A 225 2.57 15.93 8.25
C VAL A 225 3.26 14.79 7.53
N LEU A 226 2.96 14.63 6.24
CA LEU A 226 3.29 13.45 5.42
C LEU A 226 4.73 13.51 4.90
N CYS A 227 5.67 13.78 5.81
CA CYS A 227 7.11 13.75 5.58
C CYS A 227 7.67 12.31 5.65
N HIS A 228 8.97 12.15 5.43
CA HIS A 228 9.61 10.85 5.64
C HIS A 228 9.58 10.45 7.13
N VAL A 229 9.45 9.16 7.42
CA VAL A 229 9.32 8.63 8.79
C VAL A 229 10.50 9.00 9.69
N THR A 230 11.72 9.08 9.14
CA THR A 230 12.91 9.52 9.89
C THR A 230 12.80 10.96 10.35
N THR A 231 12.23 11.85 9.53
CA THR A 231 11.97 13.25 9.88
C THR A 231 10.96 13.31 11.02
N SER A 232 9.92 12.47 10.98
CA SER A 232 8.96 12.37 12.09
C SER A 232 9.63 11.90 13.39
N ILE A 233 10.47 10.85 13.35
CA ILE A 233 11.20 10.35 14.53
C ILE A 233 12.07 11.45 15.15
N ASP A 234 12.94 12.08 14.36
CA ASP A 234 13.82 13.16 14.83
C ASP A 234 13.02 14.31 15.47
N LEU A 235 11.89 14.68 14.87
CA LEU A 235 11.03 15.73 15.43
C LEU A 235 10.33 15.30 16.72
N MET A 236 9.93 14.04 16.85
CA MET A 236 9.37 13.51 18.11
C MET A 236 10.40 13.52 19.24
N GLU A 237 11.66 13.15 18.96
CA GLU A 237 12.76 13.24 19.93
C GLU A 237 13.01 14.67 20.41
N ARG A 238 12.79 15.65 19.51
CA ARG A 238 12.86 17.09 19.81
C ARG A 238 11.56 17.66 20.38
N GLY A 239 10.61 16.82 20.76
CA GLY A 239 9.36 17.22 21.42
C GLY A 239 8.28 17.83 20.52
N ALA A 240 8.36 17.64 19.20
CA ALA A 240 7.33 18.13 18.27
C ALA A 240 5.97 17.42 18.49
N PRO A 241 4.84 18.09 18.25
CA PRO A 241 3.52 17.56 18.54
C PRO A 241 2.98 16.62 17.44
N VAL A 242 3.63 15.48 17.24
CA VAL A 242 3.22 14.48 16.24
C VAL A 242 2.08 13.61 16.77
N ASP A 243 0.92 13.65 16.12
CA ASP A 243 -0.22 12.80 16.45
C ASP A 243 -0.18 11.46 15.70
N LEU A 244 -0.18 11.50 14.36
CA LEU A 244 0.00 10.33 13.49
C LEU A 244 1.32 10.43 12.74
N VAL A 245 2.01 9.29 12.60
CA VAL A 245 3.20 9.17 11.75
C VAL A 245 2.80 8.60 10.40
N PHE A 246 3.25 9.25 9.33
CA PHE A 246 3.05 8.79 7.96
C PHE A 246 4.33 8.16 7.41
N GLN A 247 4.17 7.18 6.53
CA GLN A 247 5.24 6.69 5.68
C GLN A 247 4.65 6.10 4.40
N SER A 248 5.25 6.38 3.25
CA SER A 248 4.96 5.60 2.04
C SER A 248 5.57 4.21 2.15
N ILE A 249 4.77 3.18 1.90
CA ILE A 249 5.18 1.77 1.95
C ILE A 249 4.85 1.07 0.63
N ALA A 250 5.52 -0.04 0.37
CA ALA A 250 5.33 -0.94 -0.75
C ALA A 250 5.18 -2.39 -0.28
N GLY A 251 4.71 -3.25 -1.20
CA GLY A 251 4.48 -4.67 -0.94
C GLY A 251 5.72 -5.56 -1.02
N THR A 252 6.93 -5.00 -1.18
CA THR A 252 8.19 -5.74 -1.24
C THR A 252 9.29 -5.00 -0.50
N GLN A 253 10.26 -5.75 0.04
CA GLN A 253 11.46 -5.25 0.69
C GLN A 253 12.24 -4.33 -0.25
N ALA A 254 12.46 -4.74 -1.49
CA ALA A 254 13.23 -3.98 -2.47
C ALA A 254 12.59 -2.61 -2.75
N ALA A 255 11.26 -2.55 -2.86
CA ALA A 255 10.55 -1.29 -3.08
C ALA A 255 10.56 -0.41 -1.81
N ASN A 256 10.41 -0.98 -0.62
CA ASN A 256 10.56 -0.23 0.63
C ASN A 256 11.96 0.34 0.79
N ALA A 257 13.01 -0.42 0.45
CA ALA A 257 14.39 0.04 0.45
C ALA A 257 14.61 1.23 -0.50
N SER A 258 13.92 1.27 -1.65
CA SER A 258 13.96 2.42 -2.57
C SER A 258 13.36 3.70 -1.98
N PHE A 259 12.49 3.57 -0.99
CA PHE A 259 11.98 4.68 -0.19
C PHE A 259 12.85 4.99 1.04
N GLY A 260 13.92 4.23 1.30
CA GLY A 260 14.72 4.38 2.52
C GLY A 260 14.04 3.82 3.77
N VAL A 261 13.11 2.87 3.61
CA VAL A 261 12.30 2.31 4.70
C VAL A 261 12.65 0.85 4.97
N THR A 262 12.71 0.48 6.25
CA THR A 262 12.78 -0.90 6.71
C THR A 262 11.66 -1.17 7.71
N LEU A 263 11.32 -2.44 7.95
CA LEU A 263 10.33 -2.78 8.98
C LEU A 263 10.75 -2.33 10.38
N GLY A 264 12.04 -2.43 10.71
CA GLY A 264 12.57 -1.96 12.00
C GLY A 264 12.40 -0.45 12.21
N LEU A 265 12.54 0.35 11.15
CA LEU A 265 12.29 1.79 11.21
C LEU A 265 10.81 2.12 11.46
N LEU A 266 9.89 1.32 10.91
CA LEU A 266 8.45 1.47 11.18
C LEU A 266 8.11 1.10 12.63
N ASP A 267 8.76 0.09 13.20
CA ASP A 267 8.61 -0.28 14.61
C ASP A 267 9.14 0.82 15.55
N GLU A 268 10.30 1.40 15.23
CA GLU A 268 10.86 2.55 15.95
C GLU A 268 9.91 3.74 15.95
N ALA A 269 9.40 4.11 14.76
CA ALA A 269 8.42 5.18 14.61
C ALA A 269 7.14 4.94 15.43
N TYR A 270 6.67 3.69 15.42
CA TYR A 270 5.49 3.28 16.17
C TYR A 270 5.70 3.43 17.68
N ASP A 271 6.82 2.95 18.21
CA ASP A 271 7.13 3.03 19.64
C ASP A 271 7.40 4.48 20.06
N ALA A 272 8.06 5.30 19.23
CA ALA A 272 8.27 6.73 19.46
C ALA A 272 6.93 7.50 19.54
N ALA A 273 6.04 7.32 18.57
CA ALA A 273 4.72 7.97 18.56
C ALA A 273 3.86 7.56 19.77
N ARG A 274 3.94 6.29 20.17
CA ARG A 274 3.26 5.80 21.39
C ARG A 274 3.84 6.43 22.66
N GLY A 275 5.15 6.62 22.71
CA GLY A 275 5.85 7.26 23.82
C GLY A 275 5.36 8.68 24.12
N LEU A 276 4.88 9.39 23.09
CA LEU A 276 4.32 10.74 23.27
C LEU A 276 2.96 10.77 24.00
N GLY A 277 2.22 9.65 24.05
CA GLY A 277 0.97 9.55 24.80
C GLY A 277 -0.14 10.49 24.31
N ARG A 278 -0.15 10.87 23.02
CA ARG A 278 -1.04 11.92 22.48
C ARG A 278 -2.44 11.45 22.09
N GLY A 279 -2.66 10.14 22.00
CA GLY A 279 -3.99 9.55 21.77
C GLY A 279 -4.81 9.42 23.06
N ARG A 280 -6.09 9.04 22.95
CA ARG A 280 -6.93 8.82 24.15
C ARG A 280 -6.40 7.65 24.99
N PRO A 281 -6.28 7.81 26.33
CA PRO A 281 -5.92 6.71 27.23
C PRO A 281 -6.81 5.48 27.02
N GLY A 282 -6.20 4.30 26.91
CA GLY A 282 -6.90 3.01 26.71
C GLY A 282 -7.54 2.79 25.32
N ARG A 283 -7.49 3.78 24.41
CA ARG A 283 -8.11 3.69 23.07
C ARG A 283 -7.13 3.84 21.90
N THR A 284 -5.88 4.19 22.14
CA THR A 284 -4.83 4.19 21.10
C THR A 284 -4.55 2.76 20.63
N ARG A 285 -5.34 2.30 19.66
CA ARG A 285 -5.06 1.09 18.88
C ARG A 285 -4.54 1.54 17.52
N CYS A 286 -3.24 1.86 17.44
CA CYS A 286 -2.55 1.63 16.19
C CYS A 286 -2.49 0.11 16.03
N THR A 287 -3.43 -0.47 15.29
CA THR A 287 -3.43 -1.90 14.97
C THR A 287 -2.38 -2.18 13.89
N SER A 288 -1.10 -2.00 14.22
CA SER A 288 -0.09 -2.98 13.85
C SER A 288 -0.01 -3.90 15.07
N ARG A 289 -0.67 -5.05 14.99
CA ARG A 289 -0.72 -5.98 16.12
C ARG A 289 0.69 -6.54 16.30
N ARG A 290 1.32 -6.23 17.43
CA ARG A 290 2.56 -6.87 17.90
C ARG A 290 2.44 -8.39 17.79
N ALA A 291 3.14 -9.01 16.85
CA ALA A 291 3.62 -10.38 17.02
C ALA A 291 4.87 -10.28 17.90
N ARG A 292 4.70 -10.29 19.22
CA ARG A 292 5.83 -10.55 20.12
C ARG A 292 6.24 -12.00 19.90
N ALA A 293 7.28 -12.25 19.12
CA ALA A 293 8.04 -13.48 19.25
C ALA A 293 8.62 -13.48 20.68
N ALA A 294 8.23 -14.47 21.49
CA ALA A 294 8.86 -14.69 22.78
C ALA A 294 10.35 -14.99 22.58
N PRO A 295 11.27 -14.44 23.39
CA PRO A 295 12.67 -14.84 23.31
C PRO A 295 12.76 -16.31 23.71
N CYS A 296 13.13 -17.16 22.75
CA CYS A 296 13.45 -18.55 23.02
C CYS A 296 14.65 -18.55 23.97
N ARG A 297 14.39 -18.91 25.23
CA ARG A 297 15.41 -19.17 26.26
C ARG A 297 16.38 -20.22 25.72
N ARG A 298 17.61 -19.83 25.38
CA ARG A 298 18.73 -20.76 25.35
C ARG A 298 19.22 -20.98 26.79
N THR A 299 18.70 -22.01 27.44
CA THR A 299 19.32 -22.59 28.63
C THR A 299 20.37 -23.62 28.24
N ARG A 300 21.61 -23.36 28.70
CA ARG A 300 22.71 -24.31 29.03
C ARG A 300 23.33 -25.08 27.84
N THR A 301 24.62 -25.36 27.75
CA THR A 301 25.66 -25.60 28.77
C THR A 301 27.05 -25.62 28.09
N THR A 302 28.07 -25.16 28.82
CA THR A 302 29.48 -25.63 28.85
C THR A 302 30.20 -26.10 27.58
N GLY A 303 31.25 -25.34 27.21
CA GLY A 303 32.62 -25.84 27.07
C GLY A 303 32.96 -26.67 25.83
N TRP A 304 33.81 -26.14 24.95
CA TRP A 304 35.11 -26.74 24.62
C TRP A 304 35.95 -25.77 23.77
N THR A 305 37.23 -25.72 24.11
CA THR A 305 38.30 -24.91 23.53
C THR A 305 38.88 -25.54 22.26
N SER A 306 39.21 -24.75 21.23
CA SER A 306 40.51 -24.84 20.53
C SER A 306 40.72 -23.79 19.42
N ARG A 307 41.78 -22.98 19.61
CA ARG A 307 42.85 -22.56 18.68
C ARG A 307 42.56 -22.08 17.23
N ARG A 308 42.92 -20.80 17.02
CA ARG A 308 43.88 -20.20 16.03
C ARG A 308 43.83 -20.57 14.53
N SER A 309 43.64 -19.56 13.67
CA SER A 309 44.62 -18.94 12.71
C SER A 309 43.87 -17.88 11.86
N ARG A 310 44.24 -16.60 11.82
CA ARG A 310 45.26 -15.83 11.04
C ARG A 310 45.17 -15.89 9.49
N HIS A 311 45.05 -14.68 8.93
CA HIS A 311 45.33 -14.19 7.55
C HIS A 311 44.21 -14.40 6.51
N GLY A 312 43.88 -13.46 5.61
CA GLY A 312 44.48 -12.17 5.24
C GLY A 312 43.56 -11.40 4.26
N ARG A 313 43.98 -10.17 3.95
CA ARG A 313 43.40 -9.19 3.01
C ARG A 313 43.30 -9.77 1.57
N THR A 314 42.52 -9.26 0.60
CA THR A 314 42.62 -7.94 -0.05
C THR A 314 41.58 -7.79 -1.19
N ARG A 315 41.07 -6.56 -1.33
CA ARG A 315 40.88 -5.69 -2.53
C ARG A 315 40.02 -6.08 -3.76
N TRP A 316 39.17 -5.10 -4.07
CA TRP A 316 38.55 -4.70 -5.34
C TRP A 316 39.55 -4.48 -6.49
N PRO A 317 39.03 -4.45 -7.74
CA PRO A 317 39.33 -3.30 -8.59
C PRO A 317 38.10 -2.72 -9.33
N ALA A 318 38.16 -1.40 -9.53
CA ALA A 318 37.40 -0.66 -10.51
C ALA A 318 38.10 -0.71 -11.88
N ALA A 319 37.34 -0.62 -12.97
CA ALA A 319 37.85 -0.28 -14.29
C ALA A 319 36.83 0.55 -15.10
N THR A 320 37.23 1.78 -15.38
CA THR A 320 36.78 2.71 -16.42
C THR A 320 36.96 2.14 -17.84
N THR A 321 36.08 2.48 -18.81
CA THR A 321 36.44 3.34 -19.98
C THR A 321 35.32 3.48 -21.04
N ARG A 322 35.17 4.73 -21.52
CA ARG A 322 34.97 5.22 -22.91
C ARG A 322 33.70 4.90 -23.74
N SER A 323 32.91 5.98 -23.91
CA SER A 323 32.51 6.64 -25.17
C SER A 323 32.37 5.84 -26.48
N SER A 324 31.19 5.96 -27.09
CA SER A 324 31.06 6.32 -28.52
C SER A 324 29.68 6.91 -28.82
N SER A 325 29.70 7.99 -29.58
CA SER A 325 28.57 8.74 -30.11
C SER A 325 28.27 8.26 -31.53
N THR A 326 27.00 8.02 -31.84
CA THR A 326 26.53 8.04 -33.23
C THR A 326 25.07 8.49 -33.27
N ARG A 327 24.85 9.63 -33.96
CA ARG A 327 23.54 10.10 -34.41
C ARG A 327 23.14 9.30 -35.64
N SER A 328 21.86 8.96 -35.73
CA SER A 328 21.20 8.67 -37.00
C SER A 328 19.75 9.16 -36.96
N SER A 329 19.43 9.86 -38.04
CA SER A 329 18.22 10.57 -38.39
C SER A 329 17.08 9.66 -38.85
N ALA A 330 15.83 9.99 -38.50
CA ALA A 330 14.62 9.59 -39.22
C ALA A 330 13.53 10.64 -38.92
N SER A 331 13.33 11.61 -39.81
CA SER A 331 12.34 11.62 -40.89
C SER A 331 10.90 11.79 -40.39
N SER A 332 10.41 13.00 -40.65
CA SER A 332 9.04 13.45 -40.51
C SER A 332 8.13 12.80 -41.56
N ALA A 333 6.98 12.29 -41.14
CA ALA A 333 5.83 12.11 -42.02
C ALA A 333 4.57 12.61 -41.30
N ARG A 334 4.02 13.72 -41.81
CA ARG A 334 2.67 14.20 -41.51
C ARG A 334 1.72 13.52 -42.49
N SER A 335 0.60 13.01 -41.98
CA SER A 335 -0.57 12.65 -42.78
C SER A 335 -1.79 13.37 -42.21
N THR A 336 -2.47 14.10 -43.09
CA THR A 336 -3.69 14.90 -42.87
C THR A 336 -4.97 14.12 -43.20
N CYS A 337 -6.09 14.62 -42.65
CA CYS A 337 -7.50 14.31 -42.95
C CYS A 337 -8.05 12.98 -42.39
N THR A 338 -9.29 12.86 -41.88
CA THR A 338 -10.51 13.65 -42.13
C THR A 338 -11.51 13.47 -40.97
N THR A 339 -12.36 14.48 -40.78
CA THR A 339 -13.47 14.57 -39.83
C THR A 339 -14.66 13.68 -40.25
N ALA A 340 -15.25 12.92 -39.32
CA ALA A 340 -16.66 12.50 -39.38
C ALA A 340 -17.16 12.18 -37.96
N GLY A 341 -18.22 12.86 -37.57
CA GLY A 341 -18.76 12.84 -36.22
C GLY A 341 -19.51 11.57 -35.84
N ARG A 342 -19.64 11.38 -34.52
CA ARG A 342 -20.79 10.76 -33.84
C ARG A 342 -20.72 11.12 -32.36
N SER A 343 -21.79 11.73 -31.88
CA SER A 343 -22.15 11.95 -30.48
C SER A 343 -22.39 10.61 -29.77
N CYS A 344 -22.05 10.53 -28.48
CA CYS A 344 -22.76 9.80 -27.41
C CYS A 344 -21.93 9.69 -26.11
N GLY A 345 -22.46 10.21 -25.00
CA GLY A 345 -22.35 9.62 -23.66
C GLY A 345 -21.23 10.10 -22.72
N PRO A 346 -21.54 10.40 -21.43
CA PRO A 346 -20.56 10.84 -20.45
C PRO A 346 -19.67 9.65 -20.02
N ARG A 347 -18.35 9.83 -20.18
CA ARG A 347 -17.33 8.85 -19.75
C ARG A 347 -17.16 8.90 -18.24
N TRP A 348 -17.74 7.93 -17.53
CA TRP A 348 -17.36 7.62 -16.16
C TRP A 348 -15.98 6.92 -16.17
N ARG A 349 -14.96 7.60 -15.66
CA ARG A 349 -13.65 7.01 -15.38
C ARG A 349 -13.61 6.61 -13.91
N THR A 350 -13.73 5.32 -13.63
CA THR A 350 -13.48 4.74 -12.31
C THR A 350 -12.16 3.97 -12.36
N THR A 351 -11.18 4.43 -11.60
CA THR A 351 -9.94 3.71 -11.29
C THR A 351 -10.04 3.22 -9.86
N SER A 352 -10.19 1.91 -9.65
CA SER A 352 -10.07 1.29 -8.32
C SER A 352 -8.89 0.30 -8.31
N ALA A 353 -7.87 0.64 -7.51
CA ALA A 353 -6.84 -0.30 -7.10
C ALA A 353 -7.36 -1.04 -5.86
N ALA A 354 -7.44 -2.38 -5.96
CA ALA A 354 -7.77 -3.24 -4.84
C ALA A 354 -6.61 -3.23 -3.85
N SER A 355 -6.86 -2.82 -2.60
CA SER A 355 -5.90 -2.83 -1.50
C SER A 355 -6.22 -3.96 -0.54
N CYS A 356 -5.20 -4.74 -0.23
CA CYS A 356 -5.26 -5.85 0.70
C CYS A 356 -5.06 -5.39 2.15
N SER A 357 -5.77 -6.03 3.07
CA SER A 357 -5.99 -5.71 4.48
C SER A 357 -4.77 -5.65 5.41
N ALA A 358 -3.55 -5.87 4.91
CA ALA A 358 -2.30 -5.82 5.69
C ALA A 358 -1.53 -4.49 5.58
N CYS A 359 -1.82 -3.64 4.59
CA CYS A 359 -1.20 -2.33 4.43
C CYS A 359 -2.26 -1.23 4.57
N ARG A 360 -2.50 -0.74 5.79
CA ARG A 360 -3.47 0.33 6.03
C ARG A 360 -2.75 1.65 6.30
N TRP A 361 -2.96 2.57 5.36
CA TRP A 361 -2.61 4.00 5.32
C TRP A 361 -1.23 4.39 4.77
N ALA A 362 -1.13 4.34 3.43
CA ALA A 362 -0.38 5.33 2.66
C ALA A 362 -1.10 5.53 1.31
N TRP A 363 -1.73 6.69 1.11
CA TRP A 363 -2.17 7.13 -0.21
C TRP A 363 -1.18 8.20 -0.69
N THR A 364 -0.39 7.89 -1.70
CA THR A 364 0.33 8.88 -2.52
C THR A 364 -0.07 8.70 -3.97
N SER A 365 -0.93 9.60 -4.44
CA SER A 365 -1.08 9.85 -5.88
C SER A 365 0.13 10.65 -6.33
N ALA A 366 1.07 10.00 -7.02
CA ALA A 366 2.17 10.68 -7.69
C ALA A 366 1.61 11.53 -8.85
N THR A 367 1.52 12.85 -8.66
CA THR A 367 1.25 13.79 -9.75
C THR A 367 2.51 13.98 -10.58
N ARG A 368 2.50 13.49 -11.83
CA ARG A 368 3.50 13.84 -12.86
C ARG A 368 3.43 15.34 -13.14
N THR A 369 4.53 16.04 -12.92
CA THR A 369 4.78 17.39 -13.45
C THR A 369 4.86 17.34 -14.98
N THR A 370 3.89 17.94 -15.66
CA THR A 370 4.01 18.31 -17.09
C THR A 370 4.82 19.61 -17.21
N PRO A 371 5.72 19.75 -18.21
CA PRO A 371 6.42 21.00 -18.44
C PRO A 371 5.46 22.02 -19.07
N THR A 372 5.34 23.18 -18.42
CA THR A 372 4.72 24.38 -18.97
C THR A 372 5.49 24.86 -20.20
N ARG A 373 4.84 24.85 -21.37
CA ARG A 373 5.28 25.65 -22.53
C ARG A 373 4.96 27.11 -22.23
N THR A 374 6.00 27.92 -22.25
CA THR A 374 5.95 29.37 -22.41
C THR A 374 5.28 29.73 -23.73
N THR A 375 4.23 30.53 -23.68
CA THR A 375 3.76 31.33 -24.83
C THR A 375 3.46 32.74 -24.34
N THR A 376 4.37 33.64 -24.69
CA THR A 376 4.25 35.09 -24.52
C THR A 376 3.35 35.66 -25.62
N THR A 377 2.40 36.51 -25.22
CA THR A 377 1.77 37.63 -25.99
C THR A 377 1.10 37.35 -27.35
N SER A 378 -0.19 37.67 -27.48
CA SER A 378 -0.63 39.03 -27.92
C SER A 378 -2.16 39.16 -28.12
N ARG A 379 -2.67 40.35 -27.71
CA ARG A 379 -3.77 41.18 -28.27
C ARG A 379 -5.27 40.78 -28.14
N ARG A 380 -6.00 41.72 -27.50
CA ARG A 380 -7.31 42.38 -27.84
C ARG A 380 -8.52 41.46 -28.09
N CYS A 381 -9.74 41.69 -27.60
CA CYS A 381 -10.43 42.84 -27.00
C CYS A 381 -11.15 42.41 -25.70
#